data_AF-A0A1Q5JY07-F1
#
_entry.id   AF-A0A1Q5JY07-F1
#
_cell.length_a   1.000
_cell.length_b   1.000
_cell.length_c   1.000
_cell.angle_alpha   90.00
_cell.angle_beta   90.00
_cell.angle_gamma   90.00
#
_symmetry.space_group_name_H-M   'P 1'
#
loop_
_entity.id
_entity.type
_entity.pdbx_description
1 polymer ?
#
loop_
_entity_poly.entity_id
_entity_poly.type
_entity_poly.pdbx_seq_one_letter_code
_entity_poly.pdbx_strand_id
1 'polypeptide(L)'
;MTGRHVLLIRLAAPLQSWGIAGRFAHRDTQSRPTKSGVIGLCAAALGLDREAPLGELSEVRYGVRADRPGVRVRDYQTVGGGTFPLRPRDLVTDHQRAAKATATAPPGVFGRVDLSAWYGSPKYVTTDPASGALVSKEVRRHALITERWYLADAAFLVGLEHADQVLLMRVAHALEHPKRLLWLGRKACPPTGDLALRVVPGTLREAFESHALLPDAAVPQGATGARPWAWIESPRPLPGAGVPDQPVRFDTDGGVHGLRWETRHRITITPHAHGWDIIL
;
A
#
# COMPACT_ATOMS: atom_id res chain seq x y z
N MET A 1 32.82 14.19 9.96
CA MET A 1 31.93 13.71 8.90
C MET A 1 31.07 12.60 9.50
N THR A 2 29.78 12.85 9.71
CA THR A 2 28.85 11.86 10.26
C THR A 2 28.75 10.69 9.28
N GLY A 3 29.18 9.49 9.70
CA GLY A 3 29.14 8.26 8.89
C GLY A 3 27.74 7.69 8.70
N ARG A 4 26.77 8.54 8.36
CA ARG A 4 25.37 8.16 8.09
C ARG A 4 24.96 8.66 6.72
N HIS A 5 24.08 7.88 6.12
CA HIS A 5 23.54 8.12 4.80
C HIS A 5 22.02 8.03 4.86
N VAL A 6 21.34 8.70 3.94
CA VAL A 6 19.89 8.72 3.80
C VAL A 6 19.51 8.32 2.39
N LEU A 7 18.73 7.25 2.25
CA LEU A 7 18.01 6.96 1.02
C LEU A 7 16.73 7.79 0.98
N LEU A 8 16.58 8.58 -0.08
CA LEU A 8 15.37 9.34 -0.34
C LEU A 8 14.45 8.60 -1.31
N ILE A 9 13.19 8.44 -0.91
CA ILE A 9 12.16 7.70 -1.63
C ILE A 9 10.97 8.63 -1.88
N ARG A 10 10.57 8.78 -3.15
CA ARG A 10 9.35 9.47 -3.55
C ARG A 10 8.17 8.53 -3.45
N LEU A 11 7.13 8.93 -2.73
CA LEU A 11 5.84 8.23 -2.68
C LEU A 11 4.74 9.14 -3.21
N ALA A 12 4.45 9.03 -4.50
CA ALA A 12 3.39 9.75 -5.19
C ALA A 12 2.49 8.77 -5.96
N ALA A 13 1.17 8.96 -5.87
CA ALA A 13 0.16 8.23 -6.61
C ALA A 13 -1.19 8.94 -6.52
N PRO A 14 -2.14 8.67 -7.44
CA PRO A 14 -3.51 9.18 -7.35
C PRO A 14 -4.18 8.81 -6.01
N LEU A 15 -3.91 7.60 -5.51
CA LEU A 15 -4.41 7.10 -4.22
C LEU A 15 -3.28 6.41 -3.45
N GLN A 16 -3.24 6.61 -2.13
CA GLN A 16 -2.37 5.90 -1.19
C GLN A 16 -3.14 5.45 0.04
N SER A 17 -2.64 4.45 0.78
CA SER A 17 -3.27 4.04 2.04
C SER A 17 -2.29 3.42 3.04
N TRP A 18 -2.13 4.04 4.20
CA TRP A 18 -1.14 3.64 5.20
C TRP A 18 -1.83 3.29 6.54
N GLY A 19 -2.30 2.05 6.69
CA GLY A 19 -3.10 1.63 7.85
C GLY A 19 -2.28 1.26 9.08
N ILE A 20 -2.86 1.47 10.28
CA ILE A 20 -2.29 1.03 11.55
C ILE A 20 -3.30 0.20 12.35
N ALA A 21 -4.55 0.67 12.48
CA ALA A 21 -5.51 0.13 13.43
C ALA A 21 -6.74 -0.55 12.78
N GLY A 22 -6.96 -0.36 11.47
CA GLY A 22 -8.17 -0.81 10.80
C GLY A 22 -8.28 -2.33 10.67
N ARG A 23 -9.20 -2.95 11.40
CA ARG A 23 -9.58 -4.37 11.27
C ARG A 23 -10.94 -4.53 10.56
N PHE A 24 -11.07 -5.60 9.78
CA PHE A 24 -12.31 -6.04 9.14
C PHE A 24 -13.00 -4.99 8.23
N ALA A 25 -14.14 -4.45 8.67
CA ALA A 25 -15.06 -3.66 7.85
C ALA A 25 -14.67 -2.19 7.73
N HIS A 26 -13.92 -1.66 8.69
CA HIS A 26 -13.41 -0.29 8.64
C HIS A 26 -11.89 -0.31 8.55
N ARG A 27 -11.36 0.15 7.41
CA ARG A 27 -9.91 0.20 7.16
C ARG A 27 -9.47 1.65 7.11
N ASP A 28 -8.66 2.03 8.09
CA ASP A 28 -8.11 3.37 8.21
C ASP A 28 -6.99 3.63 7.18
N THR A 29 -6.58 4.89 7.15
CA THR A 29 -5.29 5.34 6.63
C THR A 29 -4.80 6.46 7.53
N GLN A 30 -3.50 6.48 7.80
CA GLN A 30 -2.81 7.60 8.42
C GLN A 30 -2.72 8.77 7.43
N SER A 31 -2.38 9.96 7.94
CA SER A 31 -2.17 11.17 7.15
C SER A 31 -0.83 11.21 6.41
N ARG A 32 0.03 10.20 6.63
CA ARG A 32 1.35 10.06 6.02
C ARG A 32 1.75 8.57 5.97
N PRO A 33 2.71 8.20 5.10
CA PRO A 33 3.30 6.88 5.08
C PRO A 33 3.78 6.40 6.46
N THR A 34 3.47 5.15 6.79
CA THR A 34 3.92 4.48 8.02
C THR A 34 5.25 3.78 7.78
N LYS A 35 6.07 3.68 8.83
CA LYS A 35 7.37 2.98 8.75
C LYS A 35 7.15 1.52 8.32
N SER A 36 6.20 0.81 8.94
CA SER A 36 5.85 -0.55 8.55
C SER A 36 5.44 -0.69 7.08
N GLY A 37 4.67 0.26 6.54
CA GLY A 37 4.26 0.26 5.14
C GLY A 37 5.44 0.42 4.19
N VAL A 38 6.36 1.36 4.49
CA VAL A 38 7.55 1.61 3.68
C VAL A 38 8.56 0.47 3.78
N ILE A 39 8.79 -0.08 4.98
CA ILE A 39 9.66 -1.25 5.13
C ILE A 39 9.05 -2.48 4.43
N GLY A 40 7.74 -2.66 4.46
CA GLY A 40 7.05 -3.69 3.69
C GLY A 40 7.21 -3.51 2.18
N LEU A 41 7.16 -2.27 1.68
CA LEU A 41 7.47 -1.93 0.28
C LEU A 41 8.92 -2.32 -0.08
N CYS A 42 9.89 -1.95 0.75
CA CYS A 42 11.31 -2.29 0.54
C CYS A 42 11.56 -3.81 0.59
N ALA A 43 10.92 -4.52 1.54
CA ALA A 43 10.99 -5.97 1.64
C ALA A 43 10.41 -6.66 0.39
N ALA A 44 9.29 -6.17 -0.13
CA ALA A 44 8.70 -6.67 -1.37
C ALA A 44 9.63 -6.44 -2.57
N ALA A 45 10.24 -5.25 -2.67
CA ALA A 45 11.20 -4.90 -3.71
C ALA A 45 12.41 -5.86 -3.71
N LEU A 46 12.95 -6.16 -2.52
CA LEU A 46 14.04 -7.11 -2.32
C LEU A 46 13.64 -8.58 -2.54
N GLY A 47 12.33 -8.86 -2.61
CA GLY A 47 11.75 -10.19 -2.78
C GLY A 47 11.74 -11.05 -1.52
N LEU A 48 11.75 -10.44 -0.32
CA LEU A 48 11.70 -11.15 0.95
C LEU A 48 10.33 -11.76 1.19
N ASP A 49 10.27 -13.06 1.51
CA ASP A 49 9.03 -13.71 1.93
C ASP A 49 8.42 -13.07 3.17
N ARG A 50 7.11 -13.22 3.32
CA ARG A 50 6.33 -12.52 4.35
C ARG A 50 6.74 -12.88 5.78
N GLU A 51 7.22 -14.10 5.96
CA GLU A 51 7.69 -14.65 7.23
C GLU A 51 9.22 -14.53 7.40
N ALA A 52 9.93 -14.06 6.37
CA ALA A 52 11.37 -13.87 6.45
C ALA A 52 11.71 -12.77 7.47
N PRO A 53 12.84 -12.91 8.20
CA PRO A 53 13.29 -11.86 9.10
C PRO A 53 13.61 -10.58 8.33
N LEU A 54 13.25 -9.44 8.90
CA LEU A 54 13.49 -8.13 8.29
C LEU A 54 14.97 -7.71 8.34
N GLY A 55 15.74 -8.28 9.27
CA GLY A 55 17.16 -7.96 9.48
C GLY A 55 17.40 -6.46 9.59
N GLU A 56 18.42 -5.99 8.87
CA GLU A 56 18.86 -4.59 8.86
C GLU A 56 17.76 -3.60 8.42
N LEU A 57 16.74 -4.03 7.66
CA LEU A 57 15.63 -3.15 7.26
C LEU A 57 14.82 -2.65 8.46
N SER A 58 14.76 -3.42 9.55
CA SER A 58 14.04 -3.00 10.76
C SER A 58 14.80 -1.94 11.57
N GLU A 59 16.11 -1.82 11.35
CA GLU A 59 17.04 -0.99 12.10
C GLU A 59 17.19 0.42 11.51
N VAL A 60 16.78 0.62 10.26
CA VAL A 60 16.85 1.94 9.61
C VAL A 60 15.99 2.95 10.37
N ARG A 61 16.53 4.17 10.51
CA ARG A 61 15.79 5.28 11.10
C ARG A 61 14.91 5.93 10.04
N TYR A 62 13.65 6.16 10.37
CA TYR A 62 12.63 6.59 9.42
C TYR A 62 12.33 8.09 9.54
N GLY A 63 12.10 8.72 8.39
CA GLY A 63 11.50 10.05 8.33
C GLY A 63 10.59 10.19 7.13
N VAL A 64 9.63 11.11 7.22
CA VAL A 64 8.76 11.46 6.09
C VAL A 64 8.46 12.95 6.07
N ARG A 65 8.57 13.57 4.90
CA ARG A 65 8.21 14.96 4.60
C ARG A 65 6.96 14.95 3.71
N ALA A 66 5.94 15.70 4.11
CA ALA A 66 4.70 15.85 3.35
C ALA A 66 4.81 17.08 2.43
N ASP A 67 5.18 16.82 1.17
CA ASP A 67 5.29 17.85 0.14
C ASP A 67 3.88 18.24 -0.34
N ARG A 68 3.03 17.23 -0.56
CA ARG A 68 1.58 17.39 -0.73
C ARG A 68 0.87 16.42 0.22
N PRO A 69 0.20 16.89 1.29
CA PRO A 69 -0.44 16.02 2.26
C PRO A 69 -1.64 15.22 1.70
N GLY A 70 -2.21 15.70 0.58
CA GLY A 70 -3.39 15.11 -0.06
C GLY A 70 -4.67 15.29 0.75
N VAL A 71 -5.75 14.69 0.24
CA VAL A 71 -7.08 14.74 0.84
C VAL A 71 -7.52 13.34 1.25
N ARG A 72 -8.09 13.19 2.46
CA ARG A 72 -8.65 11.89 2.88
C ARG A 72 -9.94 11.62 2.14
N VAL A 73 -10.03 10.47 1.49
CA VAL A 73 -11.21 10.01 0.77
C VAL A 73 -11.68 8.69 1.36
N ARG A 74 -13.01 8.54 1.48
CA ARG A 74 -13.66 7.29 1.88
C ARG A 74 -14.19 6.58 0.65
N ASP A 75 -13.83 5.31 0.52
CA ASP A 75 -14.31 4.42 -0.53
C ASP A 75 -15.22 3.34 0.08
N TYR A 76 -16.40 3.18 -0.52
CA TYR A 76 -17.36 2.14 -0.15
C TYR A 76 -17.11 0.91 -1.00
N GLN A 77 -16.47 -0.09 -0.42
CA GLN A 77 -16.14 -1.32 -1.13
C GLN A 77 -17.09 -2.46 -0.73
N THR A 78 -18.01 -2.76 -1.62
CA THR A 78 -18.98 -3.84 -1.49
C THR A 78 -18.43 -5.13 -2.11
N VAL A 79 -18.47 -6.22 -1.35
CA VAL A 79 -18.04 -7.56 -1.81
C VAL A 79 -19.18 -8.55 -1.68
N GLY A 80 -19.39 -9.34 -2.74
CA GLY A 80 -20.34 -10.46 -2.72
C GLY A 80 -21.82 -10.05 -2.77
N GLY A 81 -22.12 -8.82 -3.19
CA GLY A 81 -23.48 -8.40 -3.54
C GLY A 81 -23.84 -8.73 -4.99
N GLY A 82 -25.14 -8.83 -5.28
CA GLY A 82 -25.68 -9.09 -6.62
C GLY A 82 -25.87 -10.59 -6.94
N THR A 83 -26.41 -10.84 -8.14
CA THR A 83 -26.55 -12.18 -8.74
C THR A 83 -25.45 -12.35 -9.77
N PHE A 84 -24.64 -13.41 -9.69
CA PHE A 84 -23.55 -13.63 -10.64
C PHE A 84 -23.99 -14.68 -11.67
N PRO A 85 -24.00 -14.35 -12.98
CA PRO A 85 -24.42 -15.31 -14.00
C PRO A 85 -23.42 -16.46 -14.12
N LEU A 86 -23.91 -17.60 -14.63
CA LEU A 86 -23.06 -18.71 -15.03
C LEU A 86 -22.06 -18.25 -16.10
N ARG A 87 -20.78 -18.52 -15.88
CA ARG A 87 -19.78 -18.32 -16.95
C ARG A 87 -19.91 -19.48 -17.94
N PRO A 88 -19.74 -19.24 -19.25
CA PRO A 88 -19.76 -20.30 -20.26
C PRO A 88 -18.84 -21.48 -19.91
N ARG A 89 -17.66 -21.21 -19.35
CA ARG A 89 -16.74 -22.25 -18.88
C ARG A 89 -17.38 -23.20 -17.86
N ASP A 90 -18.17 -22.65 -16.93
CA ASP A 90 -18.74 -23.39 -15.81
C ASP A 90 -19.88 -24.31 -16.31
N LEU A 91 -20.47 -24.05 -17.47
CA LEU A 91 -21.42 -24.94 -18.17
C LEU A 91 -20.71 -26.03 -18.97
N VAL A 92 -19.61 -25.68 -19.63
CA VAL A 92 -18.86 -26.62 -20.49
C VAL A 92 -18.15 -27.69 -19.67
N THR A 93 -17.62 -27.34 -18.49
CA THR A 93 -16.80 -28.26 -17.68
C THR A 93 -17.60 -29.12 -16.70
N ASP A 94 -18.89 -28.84 -16.51
CA ASP A 94 -19.74 -29.50 -15.51
C ASP A 94 -21.11 -29.84 -16.12
N HIS A 95 -21.23 -31.07 -16.65
CA HIS A 95 -22.40 -31.56 -17.37
C HIS A 95 -23.67 -31.59 -16.50
N GLN A 96 -23.55 -31.80 -15.19
CA GLN A 96 -24.70 -31.77 -14.28
C GLN A 96 -25.18 -30.34 -14.07
N ARG A 97 -24.25 -29.38 -14.00
CA ARG A 97 -24.55 -27.95 -13.93
C ARG A 97 -25.16 -27.44 -15.23
N ALA A 98 -24.71 -27.93 -16.39
CA ALA A 98 -25.35 -27.67 -17.67
C ALA A 98 -26.80 -28.16 -17.66
N ALA A 99 -27.06 -29.42 -17.31
CA ALA A 99 -28.41 -29.99 -17.28
C ALA A 99 -29.40 -29.21 -16.39
N LYS A 100 -28.94 -28.78 -15.20
CA LYS A 100 -29.76 -27.95 -14.30
C LYS A 100 -30.04 -26.55 -14.84
N ALA A 101 -29.07 -25.94 -15.54
CA ALA A 101 -29.24 -24.62 -16.15
C ALA A 101 -30.21 -24.65 -17.34
N THR A 102 -30.23 -25.73 -18.11
CA THR A 102 -31.16 -25.89 -19.24
C THR A 102 -32.59 -26.21 -18.78
N ALA A 103 -32.76 -26.87 -17.63
CA ALA A 103 -34.08 -27.28 -17.12
C ALA A 103 -34.99 -26.10 -16.71
N THR A 104 -34.41 -24.93 -16.39
CA THR A 104 -35.12 -23.72 -15.97
C THR A 104 -35.09 -22.60 -17.01
N ALA A 105 -34.43 -22.81 -18.15
CA ALA A 105 -34.32 -21.81 -19.20
C ALA A 105 -35.57 -21.83 -20.12
N PRO A 106 -36.22 -20.68 -20.40
CA PRO A 106 -37.27 -20.63 -21.39
C PRO A 106 -36.71 -20.96 -22.79
N PRO A 107 -37.44 -21.72 -23.62
CA PRO A 107 -36.97 -22.07 -24.96
C PRO A 107 -36.83 -20.82 -25.84
N GLY A 108 -35.70 -20.69 -26.55
CA GLY A 108 -35.54 -19.72 -27.65
C GLY A 108 -34.62 -18.51 -27.42
N VAL A 109 -33.97 -18.35 -26.25
CA VAL A 109 -33.01 -17.25 -26.02
C VAL A 109 -31.62 -17.80 -25.73
N PHE A 110 -30.73 -17.75 -26.72
CA PHE A 110 -29.32 -18.08 -26.55
C PHE A 110 -28.61 -16.94 -25.81
N GLY A 111 -27.96 -17.24 -24.68
CA GLY A 111 -26.99 -16.35 -24.05
C GLY A 111 -27.50 -15.40 -22.96
N ARG A 112 -28.78 -15.43 -22.57
CA ARG A 112 -29.27 -14.62 -21.43
C ARG A 112 -30.38 -15.33 -20.64
N VAL A 113 -29.99 -15.95 -19.53
CA VAL A 113 -30.90 -16.55 -18.54
C VAL A 113 -30.63 -15.85 -17.20
N ASP A 114 -31.57 -15.02 -16.74
CA ASP A 114 -31.53 -14.43 -15.40
C ASP A 114 -32.07 -15.45 -14.40
N LEU A 115 -31.15 -16.18 -13.76
CA LEU A 115 -31.53 -17.17 -12.74
C LEU A 115 -31.94 -16.47 -11.44
N SER A 116 -33.13 -16.80 -10.92
CA SER A 116 -33.76 -16.14 -9.76
C SER A 116 -33.01 -16.28 -8.43
N ALA A 117 -32.09 -17.24 -8.34
CA ALA A 117 -31.06 -17.31 -7.29
C ALA A 117 -29.93 -18.20 -7.80
N TRP A 118 -28.84 -17.60 -8.26
CA TRP A 118 -27.68 -18.38 -8.69
C TRP A 118 -26.37 -17.71 -8.30
N TYR A 119 -25.72 -18.38 -7.36
CA TYR A 119 -24.29 -18.38 -7.01
C TYR A 119 -23.58 -17.04 -6.73
N GLY A 120 -22.99 -16.94 -5.54
CA GLY A 120 -21.92 -15.99 -5.21
C GLY A 120 -20.58 -16.73 -5.07
N SER A 121 -19.46 -16.03 -5.31
CA SER A 121 -18.09 -16.59 -5.17
C SER A 121 -17.95 -17.42 -3.89
N PRO A 122 -17.56 -18.71 -3.93
CA PRO A 122 -17.85 -19.66 -2.85
C PRO A 122 -17.11 -19.31 -1.56
N LYS A 123 -17.77 -19.53 -0.42
CA LYS A 123 -17.24 -19.36 0.94
C LYS A 123 -17.85 -20.50 1.75
N TYR A 124 -17.06 -21.13 2.62
CA TYR A 124 -17.41 -22.42 3.23
C TYR A 124 -17.64 -23.49 2.14
N VAL A 125 -16.56 -23.77 1.41
CA VAL A 125 -16.55 -24.74 0.32
C VAL A 125 -16.82 -26.13 0.89
N THR A 126 -17.79 -26.83 0.32
CA THR A 126 -18.13 -28.22 0.64
C THR A 126 -18.20 -29.03 -0.64
N THR A 127 -18.19 -30.34 -0.51
CA THR A 127 -18.43 -31.26 -1.63
C THR A 127 -19.93 -31.45 -1.82
N ASP A 128 -20.42 -31.26 -3.03
CA ASP A 128 -21.80 -31.60 -3.40
C ASP A 128 -21.96 -33.13 -3.37
N PRO A 129 -22.93 -33.68 -2.61
CA PRO A 129 -23.04 -35.12 -2.38
C PRO A 129 -23.34 -35.94 -3.64
N ALA A 130 -23.89 -35.32 -4.69
CA ALA A 130 -24.31 -36.01 -5.91
C ALA A 130 -23.27 -35.94 -7.03
N SER A 131 -22.63 -34.78 -7.18
CA SER A 131 -21.66 -34.50 -8.26
C SER A 131 -20.20 -34.65 -7.83
N GLY A 132 -19.91 -34.60 -6.52
CA GLY A 132 -18.54 -34.49 -6.01
C GLY A 132 -17.89 -33.12 -6.25
N ALA A 133 -18.60 -32.17 -6.87
CA ALA A 133 -18.05 -30.86 -7.17
C ALA A 133 -17.93 -29.99 -5.91
N LEU A 134 -16.91 -29.14 -5.86
CA LEU A 134 -16.77 -28.14 -4.80
C LEU A 134 -17.84 -27.05 -4.98
N VAL A 135 -18.77 -26.96 -4.04
CA VAL A 135 -19.87 -25.99 -4.02
C VAL A 135 -19.82 -25.11 -2.77
N SER A 136 -20.47 -23.95 -2.84
CA SER A 136 -20.66 -23.08 -1.67
C SER A 136 -21.72 -23.69 -0.77
N LYS A 137 -21.45 -23.88 0.53
CA LYS A 137 -22.49 -24.27 1.51
C LYS A 137 -23.61 -23.21 1.63
N GLU A 138 -23.32 -21.97 1.27
CA GLU A 138 -24.23 -20.83 1.41
C GLU A 138 -24.47 -20.14 0.05
N VAL A 139 -25.73 -20.11 -0.39
CA VAL A 139 -26.15 -19.77 -1.77
C VAL A 139 -26.65 -18.32 -1.91
N ARG A 140 -27.09 -17.70 -0.81
CA ARG A 140 -27.48 -16.27 -0.75
C ARG A 140 -26.54 -15.55 0.21
N ARG A 141 -26.24 -14.28 -0.10
CA ARG A 141 -25.41 -13.43 0.76
C ARG A 141 -26.03 -12.08 0.94
N HIS A 142 -25.88 -11.56 2.14
CA HIS A 142 -25.86 -10.12 2.35
C HIS A 142 -24.51 -9.59 1.87
N ALA A 143 -24.53 -8.51 1.11
CA ALA A 143 -23.30 -7.90 0.64
C ALA A 143 -22.47 -7.45 1.85
N LEU A 144 -21.18 -7.80 1.88
CA LEU A 144 -20.27 -7.25 2.87
C LEU A 144 -19.84 -5.88 2.38
N ILE A 145 -20.28 -4.84 3.08
CA ILE A 145 -19.83 -3.48 2.83
C ILE A 145 -18.64 -3.20 3.74
N THR A 146 -17.53 -2.76 3.14
CA THR A 146 -16.37 -2.27 3.87
C THR A 146 -16.12 -0.81 3.52
N GLU A 147 -15.77 -0.01 4.51
CA GLU A 147 -15.33 1.36 4.32
C GLU A 147 -13.81 1.41 4.39
N ARG A 148 -13.19 1.89 3.32
CA ARG A 148 -11.73 1.98 3.21
C ARG A 148 -11.31 3.40 2.96
N TRP A 149 -10.42 3.90 3.80
CA TRP A 149 -9.91 5.26 3.68
C TRP A 149 -8.60 5.29 2.89
N TYR A 150 -8.46 6.31 2.05
CA TYR A 150 -7.29 6.58 1.22
C TYR A 150 -6.86 8.05 1.36
N LEU A 151 -5.63 8.34 0.96
CA LEU A 151 -5.14 9.68 0.67
C LEU A 151 -5.16 9.88 -0.84
N ALA A 152 -5.94 10.82 -1.34
CA ALA A 152 -6.00 11.22 -2.73
C ALA A 152 -5.04 12.37 -3.01
N ASP A 153 -4.36 12.30 -4.15
CA ASP A 153 -3.39 13.30 -4.61
C ASP A 153 -2.38 13.69 -3.51
N ALA A 154 -1.74 12.68 -2.93
CA ALA A 154 -0.72 12.87 -1.91
C ALA A 154 0.67 12.57 -2.49
N ALA A 155 1.66 13.35 -2.05
CA ALA A 155 3.05 13.23 -2.46
C ALA A 155 3.96 13.42 -1.23
N PHE A 156 4.76 12.40 -0.94
CA PHE A 156 5.67 12.37 0.21
C PHE A 156 7.10 12.10 -0.22
N LEU A 157 8.04 12.74 0.46
CA LEU A 157 9.45 12.39 0.42
C LEU A 157 9.79 11.62 1.70
N VAL A 158 10.10 10.33 1.58
CA VAL A 158 10.52 9.47 2.67
C VAL A 158 12.04 9.39 2.72
N GLY A 159 12.58 9.33 3.94
CA GLY A 159 14.00 9.10 4.19
C GLY A 159 14.21 7.85 5.03
N LEU A 160 15.14 6.99 4.60
CA LEU A 160 15.67 5.87 5.40
C LEU A 160 17.14 6.15 5.73
N GLU A 161 17.43 6.41 7.00
CA GLU A 161 18.78 6.74 7.49
C GLU A 161 19.45 5.51 8.09
N HIS A 162 20.68 5.22 7.65
CA HIS A 162 21.49 4.11 8.14
C HIS A 162 23.00 4.42 8.02
N ALA A 163 23.85 3.72 8.77
CA ALA A 163 25.30 3.85 8.67
C ALA A 163 25.88 3.11 7.46
N ASP A 164 25.33 1.93 7.15
CA ASP A 164 25.71 1.18 5.95
C ASP A 164 25.07 1.77 4.69
N GLN A 165 25.90 2.40 3.87
CA GLN A 165 25.51 2.92 2.56
C GLN A 165 25.18 1.81 1.56
N VAL A 166 25.83 0.64 1.66
CA VAL A 166 25.63 -0.48 0.73
C VAL A 166 24.23 -1.06 0.87
N LEU A 167 23.73 -1.23 2.10
CA LEU A 167 22.33 -1.56 2.38
C LEU A 167 21.38 -0.58 1.69
N LEU A 168 21.58 0.73 1.86
CA LEU A 168 20.70 1.75 1.29
C LEU A 168 20.72 1.73 -0.25
N MET A 169 21.89 1.57 -0.85
CA MET A 169 22.02 1.44 -2.31
C MET A 169 21.36 0.17 -2.84
N ARG A 170 21.46 -0.95 -2.11
CA ARG A 170 20.77 -2.21 -2.45
C ARG A 170 19.26 -2.06 -2.41
N VAL A 171 18.73 -1.35 -1.40
CA VAL A 171 17.29 -1.03 -1.31
C VAL A 171 16.87 -0.10 -2.45
N ALA A 172 17.67 0.94 -2.74
CA ALA A 172 17.41 1.88 -3.83
C ALA A 172 17.29 1.15 -5.18
N HIS A 173 18.27 0.30 -5.50
CA HIS A 173 18.26 -0.49 -6.72
C HIS A 173 17.05 -1.43 -6.78
N ALA A 174 16.70 -2.08 -5.67
CA ALA A 174 15.56 -2.99 -5.64
C ALA A 174 14.22 -2.27 -5.84
N LEU A 175 14.06 -1.02 -5.38
CA LEU A 175 12.84 -0.24 -5.58
C LEU A 175 12.58 0.04 -7.07
N GLU A 176 13.64 0.24 -7.87
CA GLU A 176 13.54 0.45 -9.33
C GLU A 176 13.57 -0.85 -10.14
N HIS A 177 14.13 -1.93 -9.59
CA HIS A 177 14.14 -3.26 -10.20
C HIS A 177 13.51 -4.30 -9.27
N PRO A 178 12.20 -4.16 -8.97
CA PRO A 178 11.60 -4.91 -7.89
C PRO A 178 11.33 -6.36 -8.28
N LYS A 179 11.64 -7.29 -7.37
CA LYS A 179 11.32 -8.71 -7.55
C LYS A 179 9.82 -9.01 -7.42
N ARG A 180 9.04 -8.04 -6.93
CA ARG A 180 7.58 -8.14 -6.74
C ARG A 180 6.91 -6.82 -7.09
N LEU A 181 5.66 -6.88 -7.53
CA LEU A 181 4.88 -5.67 -7.78
C LEU A 181 4.74 -4.81 -6.51
N LEU A 182 4.97 -3.50 -6.68
CA LEU A 182 5.00 -2.51 -5.62
C LEU A 182 3.71 -1.69 -5.57
N TRP A 183 3.27 -1.35 -4.36
CA TRP A 183 2.03 -0.62 -4.12
C TRP A 183 2.19 0.33 -2.93
N LEU A 184 1.57 1.50 -3.01
CA LEU A 184 1.55 2.49 -1.92
C LEU A 184 0.46 2.13 -0.89
N GLY A 185 0.73 1.02 -0.18
CA GLY A 185 -0.12 0.45 0.84
C GLY A 185 -1.02 -0.68 0.32
N ARG A 186 -2.10 -0.34 -0.38
CA ARG A 186 -3.03 -1.35 -0.95
C ARG A 186 -2.66 -1.65 -2.40
N LYS A 187 -2.94 -2.88 -2.87
CA LYS A 187 -2.68 -3.31 -4.26
C LYS A 187 -3.36 -2.44 -5.33
N ALA A 188 -4.42 -1.71 -4.98
CA ALA A 188 -5.10 -0.79 -5.89
C ALA A 188 -4.39 0.58 -6.02
N CYS A 189 -3.30 0.81 -5.28
CA CYS A 189 -2.55 2.07 -5.23
C CYS A 189 -1.17 1.90 -5.91
N PRO A 190 -1.09 1.85 -7.25
CA PRO A 190 0.20 1.77 -7.93
C PRO A 190 0.98 3.08 -7.74
N PRO A 191 2.31 3.04 -7.54
CA PRO A 191 3.15 4.23 -7.49
C PRO A 191 3.24 4.91 -8.87
N THR A 192 3.62 6.19 -8.88
CA THR A 192 3.82 6.99 -10.10
C THR A 192 5.27 7.45 -10.23
N GLY A 193 5.90 7.09 -11.34
CA GLY A 193 7.32 7.35 -11.62
C GLY A 193 8.26 6.61 -10.66
N ASP A 194 9.52 7.03 -10.69
CA ASP A 194 10.58 6.42 -9.87
C ASP A 194 10.32 6.58 -8.37
N LEU A 195 10.66 5.54 -7.62
CA LEU A 195 10.53 5.48 -6.17
C LEU A 195 11.83 5.94 -5.50
N ALA A 196 12.96 5.33 -5.83
CA ALA A 196 14.26 5.64 -5.26
C ALA A 196 14.94 6.78 -6.01
N LEU A 197 15.21 7.87 -5.29
CA LEU A 197 15.79 9.06 -5.89
C LEU A 197 17.31 9.03 -5.83
N ARG A 198 17.85 8.95 -4.61
CA ARG A 198 19.28 8.90 -4.36
C ARG A 198 19.60 8.57 -2.91
N VAL A 199 20.84 8.19 -2.67
CA VAL A 199 21.45 8.09 -1.34
C VAL A 199 22.36 9.30 -1.13
N VAL A 200 22.15 10.05 -0.05
CA VAL A 200 22.96 11.23 0.31
C VAL A 200 23.63 11.07 1.67
N PRO A 201 24.81 11.66 1.90
CA PRO A 201 25.42 11.70 3.23
C PRO A 201 24.63 12.64 4.15
N GLY A 202 24.66 12.37 5.46
CA GLY A 202 24.08 13.23 6.49
C GLY A 202 22.89 12.60 7.22
N THR A 203 22.10 13.46 7.85
CA THR A 203 20.93 13.09 8.65
C THR A 203 19.61 13.28 7.87
N LEU A 204 18.51 12.66 8.35
CA LEU A 204 17.18 12.88 7.76
C LEU A 204 16.79 14.35 7.61
N ARG A 205 17.14 15.18 8.62
CA ARG A 205 16.81 16.61 8.59
C ARG A 205 17.56 17.33 7.48
N GLU A 206 18.88 17.14 7.40
CA GLU A 206 19.72 17.76 6.36
C GLU A 206 19.29 17.30 4.97
N ALA A 207 18.98 16.01 4.80
CA ALA A 207 18.49 15.46 3.54
C ALA A 207 17.15 16.10 3.13
N PHE A 208 16.21 16.29 4.07
CA PHE A 208 14.94 16.96 3.79
C PHE A 208 15.06 18.47 3.56
N GLU A 209 16.05 19.15 4.12
CA GLU A 209 16.29 20.58 3.87
C GLU A 209 16.97 20.81 2.50
N SER A 210 17.83 19.87 2.08
CA SER A 210 18.66 19.97 0.86
C SER A 210 18.01 19.45 -0.43
N HIS A 211 16.78 18.94 -0.39
CA HIS A 211 16.07 18.46 -1.58
C HIS A 211 14.85 19.32 -1.87
N ALA A 212 14.65 19.68 -3.13
CA ALA A 212 13.51 20.48 -3.56
C ALA A 212 12.19 19.78 -3.22
N LEU A 213 11.10 20.55 -3.15
CA LEU A 213 9.75 19.97 -3.02
C LEU A 213 9.39 19.19 -4.28
N LEU A 214 8.70 18.07 -4.12
CA LEU A 214 8.17 17.27 -5.22
C LEU A 214 7.40 18.16 -6.21
N PRO A 215 7.57 17.97 -7.53
CA PRO A 215 6.89 18.80 -8.51
C PRO A 215 5.38 18.71 -8.33
N ASP A 216 4.73 19.87 -8.43
CA ASP A 216 3.28 19.99 -8.41
C ASP A 216 2.84 20.68 -9.68
N ALA A 217 2.01 20.01 -10.48
CA ALA A 217 1.48 20.61 -11.70
C ALA A 217 0.63 21.87 -11.41
N ALA A 218 0.08 21.99 -10.19
CA ALA A 218 -0.74 23.11 -9.76
C ALA A 218 0.05 24.27 -9.14
N VAL A 219 1.34 24.07 -8.82
CA VAL A 219 2.18 25.11 -8.19
C VAL A 219 3.34 25.46 -9.12
N PRO A 220 3.48 26.74 -9.55
CA PRO A 220 4.61 27.16 -10.38
C PRO A 220 5.95 26.77 -9.75
N GLN A 221 6.85 26.23 -10.58
CA GLN A 221 8.23 25.97 -10.17
C GLN A 221 8.84 27.26 -9.61
N GLY A 222 9.33 27.23 -8.37
CA GLY A 222 9.90 28.40 -7.72
C GLY A 222 8.98 29.16 -6.76
N ALA A 223 7.88 28.57 -6.28
CA ALA A 223 7.16 29.08 -5.10
C ALA A 223 8.05 29.02 -3.84
N THR A 224 8.94 30.00 -3.70
CA THR A 224 9.87 30.14 -2.58
C THR A 224 9.11 30.55 -1.33
N GLY A 225 9.04 29.67 -0.33
CA GLY A 225 8.42 29.96 0.98
C GLY A 225 7.60 28.82 1.58
N ALA A 226 7.31 27.76 0.81
CA ALA A 226 6.64 26.58 1.34
C ALA A 226 7.53 25.85 2.35
N ARG A 227 7.02 25.66 3.58
CA ARG A 227 7.71 24.97 4.67
C ARG A 227 7.00 23.66 5.00
N PRO A 228 7.24 22.54 4.30
CA PRO A 228 6.48 21.33 4.51
C PRO A 228 6.67 20.81 5.95
N TRP A 229 5.67 20.06 6.43
CA TRP A 229 5.82 19.31 7.67
C TRP A 229 6.64 18.05 7.40
N ALA A 230 7.57 17.75 8.30
CA ALA A 230 8.26 16.48 8.34
C ALA A 230 8.12 15.84 9.73
N TRP A 231 8.13 14.51 9.75
CA TRP A 231 8.15 13.68 10.95
C TRP A 231 9.39 12.82 10.90
N ILE A 232 10.23 12.93 11.92
CA ILE A 232 11.50 12.23 11.99
C ILE A 232 11.50 11.37 13.24
N GLU A 233 11.78 10.08 13.07
CA GLU A 233 11.87 9.12 14.15
C GLU A 233 12.89 9.57 15.21
N SER A 234 12.50 9.48 16.47
CA SER A 234 13.35 9.79 17.60
C SER A 234 14.19 8.56 17.96
N PRO A 235 15.51 8.70 18.16
CA PRO A 235 16.36 7.59 18.59
C PRO A 235 16.09 7.14 20.03
N ARG A 236 15.28 7.89 20.78
CA ARG A 236 14.88 7.60 22.15
C ARG A 236 13.37 7.79 22.31
N PRO A 237 12.73 7.05 23.23
CA PRO A 237 11.34 7.31 23.59
C PRO A 237 11.14 8.77 24.00
N LEU A 238 9.98 9.33 23.65
CA LEU A 238 9.59 10.70 24.00
C LEU A 238 8.36 10.66 24.93
N PRO A 239 8.12 11.73 25.71
CA PRO A 239 6.86 11.86 26.43
C PRO A 239 5.66 11.82 25.47
N GLY A 240 4.62 11.06 25.85
CA GLY A 240 3.39 10.91 25.06
C GLY A 240 3.28 9.58 24.31
N ALA A 241 2.19 9.44 23.54
CA ALA A 241 1.88 8.21 22.82
C ALA A 241 2.82 8.02 21.63
N GLY A 242 3.41 6.82 21.53
CA GLY A 242 4.16 6.38 20.36
C GLY A 242 3.26 6.03 19.17
N VAL A 243 3.85 5.94 18.00
CA VAL A 243 3.22 5.46 16.77
C VAL A 243 3.43 3.94 16.70
N PRO A 244 2.37 3.11 16.64
CA PRO A 244 2.49 1.65 16.64
C PRO A 244 2.70 1.10 15.22
N ASP A 245 3.79 1.52 14.57
CA ASP A 245 4.15 1.13 13.20
C ASP A 245 5.63 0.72 13.04
N GLN A 246 6.36 0.45 14.12
CA GLN A 246 7.70 -0.16 14.03
C GLN A 246 7.53 -1.63 13.62
N PRO A 247 7.99 -2.07 12.43
CA PRO A 247 7.77 -3.45 12.00
C PRO A 247 8.65 -4.42 12.80
N VAL A 248 8.02 -5.47 13.34
CA VAL A 248 8.72 -6.61 13.99
C VAL A 248 8.70 -7.82 13.06
N ARG A 249 7.53 -8.17 12.51
CA ARG A 249 7.35 -9.21 11.47
C ARG A 249 6.07 -8.98 10.67
N PHE A 250 5.98 -9.50 9.45
CA PHE A 250 4.84 -9.27 8.54
C PHE A 250 3.91 -10.47 8.32
N ASP A 251 3.97 -11.47 9.18
CA ASP A 251 3.25 -12.75 9.19
C ASP A 251 1.89 -12.83 8.43
N THR A 252 1.58 -14.02 7.93
CA THR A 252 0.38 -14.27 7.10
C THR A 252 -0.91 -14.03 7.89
N ASP A 253 -0.92 -14.39 9.17
CA ASP A 253 -2.05 -14.17 10.08
C ASP A 253 -2.15 -12.75 10.64
N GLY A 254 -1.14 -11.91 10.36
CA GLY A 254 -1.09 -10.51 10.76
C GLY A 254 0.29 -10.10 11.25
N GLY A 255 0.78 -8.96 10.74
CA GLY A 255 2.06 -8.42 11.16
C GLY A 255 2.07 -7.96 12.62
N VAL A 256 3.22 -8.08 13.28
CA VAL A 256 3.47 -7.56 14.62
C VAL A 256 4.23 -6.25 14.50
N HIS A 257 3.75 -5.23 15.23
CA HIS A 257 4.34 -3.90 15.22
C HIS A 257 4.64 -3.45 16.66
N GLY A 258 5.81 -2.85 16.87
CA GLY A 258 6.19 -2.16 18.09
C GLY A 258 5.85 -0.66 18.02
N LEU A 259 6.14 0.02 19.13
CA LEU A 259 6.03 1.48 19.22
C LEU A 259 7.33 2.13 18.74
N ARG A 260 7.19 3.23 18.00
CA ARG A 260 8.27 4.20 17.78
C ARG A 260 7.80 5.61 18.14
N TRP A 261 8.75 6.50 18.40
CA TRP A 261 8.48 7.91 18.68
C TRP A 261 9.02 8.76 17.56
N GLU A 262 8.41 9.91 17.34
CA GLU A 262 8.84 10.84 16.30
C GLU A 262 8.65 12.29 16.74
N THR A 263 9.43 13.17 16.15
CA THR A 263 9.35 14.62 16.33
C THR A 263 8.87 15.28 15.05
N ARG A 264 8.01 16.29 15.19
CA ARG A 264 7.44 17.02 14.07
C ARG A 264 8.22 18.32 13.83
N HIS A 265 8.62 18.56 12.59
CA HIS A 265 9.47 19.67 12.18
C HIS A 265 8.85 20.45 11.01
N ARG A 266 8.98 21.78 11.01
CA ARG A 266 8.76 22.61 9.82
C ARG A 266 10.08 22.73 9.07
N ILE A 267 10.16 22.10 7.90
CA ILE A 267 11.37 22.10 7.08
C ILE A 267 11.42 23.38 6.24
N THR A 268 12.57 24.02 6.17
CA THR A 268 12.84 25.12 5.26
C THR A 268 13.78 24.58 4.18
N ILE A 269 13.33 24.63 2.93
CA ILE A 269 14.14 24.15 1.79
C ILE A 269 15.26 25.15 1.52
N THR A 270 16.48 24.65 1.31
CA THR A 270 17.63 25.51 1.05
C THR A 270 17.56 26.15 -0.34
N PRO A 271 18.13 27.35 -0.55
CA PRO A 271 18.09 28.04 -1.85
C PRO A 271 18.74 27.26 -3.01
N HIS A 272 19.71 26.40 -2.69
CA HIS A 272 20.43 25.55 -3.64
C HIS A 272 20.05 24.07 -3.49
N ALA A 273 18.83 23.80 -3.03
CA ALA A 273 18.34 22.44 -2.89
C ALA A 273 18.43 21.70 -4.24
N HIS A 274 18.83 20.43 -4.17
CA HIS A 274 18.90 19.59 -5.36
C HIS A 274 17.51 19.47 -5.98
N GLY A 275 17.42 19.84 -7.26
CA GLY A 275 16.22 19.68 -8.05
C GLY A 275 15.91 18.21 -8.31
N TRP A 276 14.79 18.00 -9.00
CA TRP A 276 14.44 16.68 -9.51
C TRP A 276 15.13 16.54 -10.86
N ASP A 277 16.13 15.65 -10.93
CA ASP A 277 16.58 15.17 -12.24
C ASP A 277 15.35 14.47 -12.83
N ILE A 278 14.79 15.09 -13.87
CA ILE A 278 13.54 14.64 -14.48
C ILE A 278 13.80 13.26 -15.06
N ILE A 279 13.33 12.21 -14.38
CA ILE A 279 13.20 10.89 -14.95
C ILE A 279 11.73 10.75 -15.34
N LEU A 280 11.50 10.94 -16.65
CA LEU A 280 10.22 10.78 -17.33
C LEU A 280 9.77 9.31 -17.33
#